data_AF-A0A2V9MLM6-F1
#
_entry.id   AF-A0A2V9MLM6-F1
#
_cell.length_a   1.000
_cell.length_b   1.000
_cell.length_c   1.000
_cell.angle_alpha   90.00
_cell.angle_beta   90.00
_cell.angle_gamma   90.00
#
_symmetry.space_group_name_H-M   'P 1'
#
loop_
_entity.id
_entity.type
_entity.pdbx_description
1 polymer ?
#
loop_
_entity_poly.entity_id
_entity_poly.type
_entity_poly.pdbx_seq_one_letter_code
_entity_poly.pdbx_strand_id
1 'polypeptide(L)' 'MGGFGAAYRLHAEGILPVMYDKNAYYGGHTASFRYDSGFLFDMGPHISFTKDPRIQDLFADSVDQQYETVQISLNNYW' A
#
# COMPACT_ATOMS: atom_id res chain seq x y z
N MET A 1 0.79 6.14 3.28
CA MET A 1 1.32 4.96 4.00
C MET A 1 1.95 5.22 5.37
N GLY A 2 2.71 6.29 5.62
CA GLY A 2 3.38 6.51 6.92
C GLY A 2 2.46 6.44 8.16
N GLY A 3 1.27 7.04 8.10
CA GLY A 3 0.28 6.96 9.18
C GLY A 3 -0.21 5.55 9.49
N PHE A 4 -0.50 4.75 8.46
CA PHE A 4 -0.89 3.34 8.63
C PHE A 4 0.22 2.49 9.23
N GLY A 5 1.49 2.74 8.85
CA GLY A 5 2.63 2.05 9.47
C GLY A 5 2.76 2.34 10.96
N ALA A 6 2.57 3.59 11.38
CA ALA A 6 2.56 3.97 12.79
C ALA A 6 1.37 3.33 13.54
N ALA A 7 0.17 3.38 12.96
CA ALA A 7 -1.02 2.78 13.56
C ALA A 7 -0.90 1.27 13.72
N TYR A 8 -0.36 0.57 12.71
CA TYR A 8 -0.07 -0.86 12.78
C TYR A 8 0.85 -1.21 13.95
N ARG A 9 1.92 -0.42 14.17
CA ARG A 9 2.83 -0.64 15.30
C ARG A 9 2.16 -0.38 16.65
N LEU A 10 1.33 0.65 16.76
CA LEU A 10 0.59 0.97 17.99
C LEU A 10 -0.44 -0.12 18.33
N HIS A 11 -1.12 -0.69 17.33
CA HIS A 11 -2.03 -1.82 17.54
C HIS A 11 -1.33 -3.03 18.13
N ALA A 12 -0.10 -3.33 17.70
CA ALA A 12 0.71 -4.41 18.28
C ALA A 12 1.04 -4.20 19.77
N GLU A 13 0.92 -2.97 20.27
CA GLU A 13 1.09 -2.60 21.69
C GLU A 13 -0.26 -2.44 22.42
N GLY A 14 -1.37 -2.83 21.79
CA GLY A 14 -2.73 -2.70 22.35
C GLY A 14 -3.27 -1.26 22.37
N ILE A 15 -2.62 -0.33 21.67
CA ILE A 15 -3.05 1.07 21.58
C ILE A 15 -3.88 1.26 20.32
N LEU A 16 -5.05 1.89 20.44
CA LEU A 16 -5.95 2.21 19.33
C LEU A 16 -5.84 3.71 18.98
N PRO A 17 -4.99 4.10 18.01
CA PRO A 17 -4.85 5.50 17.63
C PRO A 17 -6.03 5.97 16.78
N VAL A 18 -6.40 7.23 16.97
CA VAL A 18 -7.33 7.93 16.06
C VAL A 18 -6.52 8.55 14.93
N MET A 19 -6.84 8.19 13.69
CA MET A 19 -6.21 8.75 12.50
C MET A 19 -7.12 9.78 11.83
N TYR A 20 -6.55 10.91 11.42
CA TYR A 20 -7.23 11.93 10.64
C TYR A 20 -6.54 12.08 9.29
N ASP A 21 -7.32 12.10 8.22
CA ASP A 21 -6.88 12.44 6.87
C ASP A 21 -7.83 13.52 6.32
N LYS A 22 -7.32 14.43 5.52
CA LYS A 22 -8.14 15.46 4.85
C LYS A 22 -8.97 14.86 3.71
N ASN A 23 -8.50 13.76 3.14
CA ASN A 23 -9.13 13.11 2.01
C ASN A 23 -10.32 12.27 2.49
N ALA A 24 -11.32 12.13 1.61
CA ALA A 24 -12.48 11.24 1.86
C ALA A 24 -12.16 9.75 1.61
N TYR A 25 -10.89 9.40 1.45
CA TYR A 25 -10.41 8.07 1.12
C TYR A 25 -9.09 7.78 1.84
N TYR A 26 -8.75 6.50 1.94
CA TYR A 26 -7.54 6.02 2.60
C TYR A 26 -6.40 5.74 1.62
N GLY A 27 -5.17 5.68 2.13
CA GLY A 27 -3.97 5.25 1.38
C GLY A 27 -3.08 6.41 0.93
N GLY A 28 -3.63 7.61 0.79
CA GLY A 28 -2.90 8.77 0.26
C GLY A 28 -2.55 8.55 -1.21
N HIS A 29 -1.27 8.64 -1.58
CA HIS A 29 -0.82 8.42 -2.97
C HIS A 29 -0.82 6.95 -3.42
N THR A 30 -1.03 5.99 -2.51
CA THR A 30 -1.12 4.56 -2.86
C THR A 30 -2.57 4.10 -2.96
N ALA A 31 -3.51 5.02 -3.21
CA ALA A 31 -4.92 4.71 -3.37
C ALA A 31 -5.23 4.34 -4.82
N SER A 32 -6.12 3.37 -5.00
CA SER A 32 -6.68 2.97 -6.29
C SER A 32 -8.19 3.23 -6.31
N PHE A 33 -8.70 3.70 -7.45
CA PHE A 33 -10.10 4.09 -7.62
C PHE A 33 -10.77 3.24 -8.70
N ARG A 34 -11.86 2.58 -8.32
CA ARG A 34 -12.71 1.83 -9.23
C ARG A 34 -13.85 2.72 -9.71
N TYR A 35 -14.05 2.77 -11.02
CA TYR A 35 -15.15 3.49 -11.65
C TYR A 35 -16.30 2.53 -11.98
N ASP A 36 -17.51 3.07 -12.17
CA ASP A 36 -18.72 2.28 -12.49
C ASP A 36 -18.58 1.48 -13.80
N SER A 37 -17.75 1.94 -14.71
CA SER A 37 -17.37 1.23 -15.94
C SER A 37 -16.54 -0.04 -15.69
N GLY A 38 -16.09 -0.28 -14.46
CA GLY A 38 -15.29 -1.43 -14.05
C GLY A 38 -13.78 -1.20 -14.04
N PHE A 39 -13.30 -0.10 -14.63
CA PHE A 39 -11.88 0.23 -14.66
C PHE A 39 -11.35 0.62 -13.28
N LEU A 40 -10.09 0.23 -13.01
CA LEU A 40 -9.35 0.57 -11.80
C LEU A 40 -8.15 1.44 -12.19
N PHE A 41 -7.95 2.55 -11.48
CA PHE A 41 -6.82 3.45 -11.71
C PHE A 41 -6.10 3.77 -10.41
N ASP A 42 -4.77 3.73 -10.47
CA ASP A 42 -3.90 4.11 -9.35
C ASP A 42 -3.60 5.61 -9.36
N MET A 43 -3.48 6.21 -8.18
CA MET A 43 -2.96 7.57 -8.00
C MET A 43 -1.44 7.63 -8.20
N GLY A 44 -1.01 7.37 -9.42
CA GLY A 44 0.38 7.14 -9.78
C GLY A 44 0.72 5.64 -9.69
N PRO A 45 1.43 5.08 -10.69
CA PRO A 45 1.82 3.68 -10.66
C PRO A 45 2.72 3.43 -9.45
N HIS A 46 2.41 2.39 -8.69
CA HIS A 46 3.17 2.04 -7.49
C HIS A 46 3.47 0.54 -7.45
N ILE A 47 4.72 0.21 -7.10
CA ILE A 47 5.19 -1.16 -6.91
C ILE A 47 5.78 -1.22 -5.50
N SER A 48 5.36 -2.21 -4.73
CA SER A 48 5.92 -2.48 -3.40
C SER A 48 7.24 -3.24 -3.54
N PHE A 49 8.33 -2.70 -2.99
CA PHE A 49 9.62 -3.39 -2.91
C PHE A 49 10.25 -3.18 -1.54
N THR A 50 10.84 -4.24 -0.98
CA THR A 50 11.58 -4.18 0.28
C THR A 50 12.47 -5.41 0.42
N LYS A 51 13.55 -5.31 1.20
CA LYS A 51 14.42 -6.44 1.60
C LYS A 51 14.08 -7.00 2.98
N ASP A 52 13.23 -6.31 3.75
CA ASP A 52 12.82 -6.76 5.09
C ASP A 52 11.73 -7.85 4.94
N PRO A 53 12.02 -9.12 5.27
CA PRO A 53 11.05 -10.21 5.10
C PRO A 53 9.78 -9.98 5.90
N ARG A 54 9.87 -9.37 7.09
CA ARG A 54 8.69 -9.04 7.91
C ARG A 54 7.74 -8.07 7.19
N ILE A 55 8.27 -7.15 6.38
CA ILE A 55 7.43 -6.24 5.59
C ILE A 55 6.89 -6.93 4.35
N GLN A 56 7.65 -7.86 3.76
CA GLN A 56 7.13 -8.69 2.66
C GLN A 56 5.95 -9.52 3.13
N ASP A 57 6.07 -10.20 4.28
CA ASP A 57 5.00 -10.99 4.89
C ASP A 57 3.78 -10.11 5.18
N LEU A 58 3.99 -8.94 5.79
CA LEU A 58 2.91 -7.98 6.07
C LEU A 58 2.15 -7.56 4.79
N PHE A 59 2.86 -7.26 3.71
CA PHE A 59 2.21 -6.89 2.45
C PHE A 59 1.51 -8.06 1.79
N ALA A 60 2.10 -9.25 1.83
CA ALA A 60 1.50 -10.46 1.28
C ALA A 60 0.21 -10.81 2.03
N ASP A 61 0.20 -10.75 3.37
CA ASP A 61 -0.99 -10.99 4.18
C ASP A 61 -2.08 -9.95 3.96
N SER A 62 -1.71 -8.70 3.67
CA SER A 62 -2.67 -7.61 3.41
C SER A 62 -3.45 -7.78 2.09
N VAL A 63 -3.04 -8.71 1.23
CA VAL A 63 -3.68 -9.01 -0.06
C VAL A 63 -4.03 -10.49 -0.20
N ASP A 64 -4.19 -11.20 0.93
CA ASP A 64 -4.50 -12.64 0.94
C ASP A 64 -3.53 -13.48 0.09
N GLN A 65 -2.24 -13.11 0.11
CA GLN A 65 -1.17 -13.74 -0.67
C GLN A 65 -1.34 -13.60 -2.20
N GLN A 66 -2.26 -12.75 -2.68
CA GLN A 66 -2.49 -12.49 -4.10
C GLN A 66 -1.58 -11.38 -4.61
N TYR A 67 -0.30 -11.68 -4.79
CA TYR A 67 0.69 -10.75 -5.34
C TYR A 67 1.55 -11.43 -6.41
N GLU A 68 2.12 -10.62 -7.28
CA GLU A 68 3.11 -11.09 -8.25
C GLU A 68 4.50 -10.57 -7.89
N THR A 69 5.50 -11.43 -8.07
CA THR A 69 6.90 -11.03 -7.99
C THR A 69 7.44 -10.84 -9.39
N VAL A 70 7.81 -9.60 -9.70
CA VAL A 70 8.31 -9.21 -11.01
C VAL A 70 9.70 -8.59 -10.89
N GLN A 71 10.63 -9.05 -11.72
CA GLN A 71 11.92 -8.40 -11.87
C GLN A 71 11.75 -7.17 -12.76
N ILE A 72 11.71 -5.99 -12.16
CA ILE A 72 11.60 -4.74 -12.93
C ILE A 72 12.98 -4.33 -13.43
N SER A 73 13.11 -4.21 -14.76
CA SER A 73 14.20 -3.48 -15.40
C SER A 73 13.69 -2.12 -15.83
N LEU A 74 14.27 -1.05 -15.26
CA LEU A 74 13.97 0.30 -15.69
C LEU A 74 14.84 0.63 -16.89
N ASN A 75 14.22 0.91 -18.03
CA ASN A 75 14.91 1.44 -19.19
C ASN A 75 14.43 2.87 -19.41
N ASN A 76 15.23 3.84 -18.94
CA ASN A 76 14.94 5.25 -19.16
C ASN A 76 15.44 5.62 -20.57
N TYR A 77 14.62 5.37 -21.58
CA TYR A 77 14.77 6.07 -22.87
C TYR A 77 14.14 7.45 -22.72
N TRP A 78 14.98 8.47 -22.78
CA TRP A 78 14.55 9.85 -22.97
C TRP A 78 14.58 10.18 -24.46
#